data_AF-A0A930SFR8-F1
#
_entry.id   AF-A0A930SFR8-F1
#
_cell.length_a   1.000
_cell.length_b   1.000
_cell.length_c   1.000
_cell.angle_alpha   90.00
_cell.angle_beta   90.00
_cell.angle_gamma   90.00
#
_symmetry.space_group_name_H-M   'P 1'
#
loop_
_entity.id
_entity.type
_entity.pdbx_description
1 polymer ?
#
loop_
_entity_poly.entity_id
_entity_poly.type
_entity_poly.pdbx_seq_one_letter_code
_entity_poly.pdbx_strand_id
1 'polypeptide(L)'
;YGGFSTWQNVKNFTLSQGFDEFHDASEMPSEDGNAWGVGDKDLFKAISAYMDQHRGEKILNVIMTTSNHPPYSINVAKEGYDVNKVKGHLPDTIAETDKQLNEMGHIWYADHVMGEFIASEEKADPSALFVITGDHSERFTFAREVSPNVASTIPIIFYGRGIHKDWLAPNTFGMSIQIIPTLAELVGRPGQTYEAMVPSLFTQEEFVFNHRLYLDNSGKLMEQGTHMPQAYGDVIKNMRELAAWRIKHGDSIQ
;
A
#
# COMPACT_ATOMS: atom_id res chain seq x y z
N TYR A 1 -11.61 4.06 -4.28
CA TYR A 1 -11.26 4.34 -2.88
C TYR A 1 -12.43 3.91 -2.01
N GLY A 2 -12.18 3.15 -0.94
CA GLY A 2 -13.24 2.72 -0.01
C GLY A 2 -13.88 3.87 0.77
N GLY A 3 -13.25 5.04 0.86
CA GLY A 3 -13.78 6.22 1.53
C GLY A 3 -14.31 7.31 0.60
N PHE A 4 -14.49 8.51 1.12
CA PHE A 4 -15.12 9.64 0.41
C PHE A 4 -14.09 10.59 -0.22
N SER A 5 -14.36 11.03 -1.46
CA SER A 5 -13.48 11.86 -2.31
C SER A 5 -12.99 13.17 -1.70
N THR A 6 -13.74 13.76 -0.77
CA THR A 6 -13.39 15.04 -0.12
C THR A 6 -12.30 14.89 0.94
N TRP A 7 -12.09 13.67 1.46
CA TRP A 7 -11.08 13.40 2.47
C TRP A 7 -9.69 13.78 1.95
N GLN A 8 -9.02 14.69 2.67
CA GLN A 8 -7.69 15.21 2.31
C GLN A 8 -7.53 15.67 0.85
N ASN A 9 -8.61 16.13 0.21
CA ASN A 9 -8.59 16.53 -1.21
C ASN A 9 -8.11 15.41 -2.16
N VAL A 10 -8.28 14.14 -1.77
CA VAL A 10 -7.68 12.98 -2.46
C VAL A 10 -8.14 12.86 -3.93
N LYS A 11 -9.39 13.21 -4.24
CA LYS A 11 -9.89 13.16 -5.63
C LYS A 11 -9.14 14.13 -6.53
N ASN A 12 -9.10 15.41 -6.15
CA ASN A 12 -8.42 16.43 -6.95
C ASN A 12 -6.92 16.15 -7.04
N PHE A 13 -6.31 15.67 -5.95
CA PHE A 13 -4.92 15.25 -5.98
C PHE A 13 -4.72 14.12 -6.99
N THR A 14 -5.48 13.03 -6.91
CA THR A 14 -5.35 11.87 -7.82
C THR A 14 -5.52 12.26 -9.28
N LEU A 15 -6.56 13.04 -9.63
CA LEU A 15 -6.78 13.52 -11.00
C LEU A 15 -5.64 14.43 -11.47
N SER A 16 -5.06 15.25 -10.59
CA SER A 16 -3.89 16.08 -10.95
C SER A 16 -2.61 15.26 -11.21
N GLN A 17 -2.56 14.00 -10.76
CA GLN A 17 -1.45 13.09 -11.05
C GLN A 17 -1.63 12.32 -12.39
N GLY A 18 -2.67 12.65 -13.17
CA GLY A 18 -2.89 12.08 -14.50
C GLY A 18 -3.75 10.82 -14.54
N PHE A 19 -4.47 10.49 -13.46
CA PHE A 19 -5.50 9.44 -13.50
C PHE A 19 -6.72 9.92 -14.29
N ASP A 20 -7.25 9.05 -15.17
CA ASP A 20 -8.44 9.34 -15.97
C ASP A 20 -9.72 9.41 -15.10
N GLU A 21 -9.82 8.54 -14.10
CA GLU A 21 -11.02 8.35 -13.29
C GLU A 21 -10.72 8.30 -11.78
N PHE A 22 -11.71 8.69 -10.97
CA PHE A 22 -11.67 8.54 -9.51
C PHE A 22 -13.05 8.12 -8.99
N HIS A 23 -13.12 6.91 -8.43
CA HIS A 23 -14.32 6.34 -7.83
C HIS A 23 -14.19 6.24 -6.30
N ASP A 24 -15.27 6.56 -5.60
CA ASP A 24 -15.32 6.62 -4.14
C ASP A 24 -16.55 5.88 -3.57
N ALA A 25 -16.65 5.84 -2.24
CA ALA A 25 -17.73 5.18 -1.52
C ALA A 25 -19.15 5.61 -1.94
N SER A 26 -19.34 6.83 -2.46
CA SER A 26 -20.66 7.35 -2.83
C SER A 26 -21.26 6.69 -4.07
N GLU A 27 -20.43 6.00 -4.86
CA GLU A 27 -20.81 5.29 -6.08
C GLU A 27 -21.03 3.78 -5.84
N MET A 28 -20.74 3.29 -4.62
CA MET A 28 -20.66 1.88 -4.31
C MET A 28 -21.83 1.44 -3.42
N PRO A 29 -22.67 0.49 -3.88
CA PRO A 29 -23.71 -0.10 -3.03
C PRO A 29 -23.08 -0.83 -1.83
N SER A 30 -23.49 -0.47 -0.61
CA SER A 30 -23.02 -1.14 0.62
C SER A 30 -24.12 -1.19 1.67
N GLU A 31 -24.25 -2.33 2.33
CA GLU A 31 -25.17 -2.51 3.46
C GLU A 31 -24.52 -2.16 4.80
N ASP A 32 -23.18 -2.28 4.87
CA ASP A 32 -22.39 -2.16 6.10
C ASP A 32 -21.48 -0.89 6.08
N GLY A 33 -21.81 0.08 5.24
CA GLY A 33 -21.08 1.36 5.15
C GLY A 33 -21.13 2.20 6.42
N ASN A 34 -20.09 2.99 6.67
CA ASN A 34 -19.95 3.85 7.83
C ASN A 34 -19.46 5.27 7.46
N ALA A 35 -19.14 6.09 8.47
CA ALA A 35 -18.64 7.46 8.27
C ALA A 35 -17.30 7.56 7.51
N TRP A 36 -16.57 6.44 7.38
CA TRP A 36 -15.33 6.32 6.63
C TRP A 36 -15.51 5.75 5.23
N GLY A 37 -16.71 5.26 4.89
CA GLY A 37 -17.06 4.75 3.56
C GLY A 37 -17.58 3.32 3.58
N VAL A 38 -17.24 2.53 2.55
CA VAL A 38 -17.71 1.15 2.38
C VAL A 38 -16.69 0.14 2.94
N GLY A 39 -17.16 -1.07 3.24
CA GLY A 39 -16.30 -2.20 3.58
C GLY A 39 -15.50 -2.70 2.37
N ASP A 40 -14.36 -3.32 2.61
CA ASP A 40 -13.40 -3.71 1.58
C ASP A 40 -14.01 -4.76 0.63
N LYS A 41 -14.90 -5.62 1.12
CA LYS A 41 -15.69 -6.56 0.30
C LYS A 41 -16.55 -5.85 -0.74
N ASP A 42 -17.27 -4.81 -0.34
CA ASP A 42 -18.14 -4.04 -1.25
C ASP A 42 -17.29 -3.20 -2.22
N LEU A 43 -16.18 -2.63 -1.75
CA LEU A 43 -15.19 -1.96 -2.58
C LEU A 43 -14.68 -2.90 -3.69
N PHE A 44 -14.20 -4.10 -3.32
CA PHE A 44 -13.70 -5.06 -4.30
C PHE A 44 -14.78 -5.55 -5.25
N LYS A 45 -16.02 -5.76 -4.78
CA LYS A 45 -17.15 -6.09 -5.64
C LYS A 45 -17.45 -5.00 -6.66
N ALA A 46 -17.41 -3.73 -6.26
CA ALA A 46 -17.60 -2.61 -7.17
C ALA A 46 -16.48 -2.53 -8.22
N ILE A 47 -15.23 -2.77 -7.81
CA ILE A 47 -14.07 -2.82 -8.71
C ILE A 47 -14.21 -3.97 -9.71
N SER A 48 -14.53 -5.19 -9.26
CA SER A 48 -14.77 -6.32 -10.17
C SER A 48 -15.88 -6.01 -11.18
N ALA A 49 -16.99 -5.42 -10.74
CA ALA A 49 -18.09 -5.03 -11.64
C ALA A 49 -17.68 -3.95 -12.66
N TYR A 50 -16.78 -3.04 -12.29
CA TYR A 50 -16.18 -2.07 -13.20
C TYR A 50 -15.26 -2.76 -14.21
N MET A 51 -14.36 -3.63 -13.74
CA MET A 51 -13.41 -4.32 -14.62
C MET A 51 -14.10 -5.31 -15.58
N ASP A 52 -15.23 -5.91 -15.18
CA ASP A 52 -16.07 -6.74 -16.06
C ASP A 52 -16.61 -5.97 -17.28
N GLN A 53 -16.85 -4.66 -17.13
CA GLN A 53 -17.32 -3.82 -18.23
C GLN A 53 -16.18 -3.41 -19.17
N HIS A 54 -14.93 -3.50 -18.74
CA HIS A 54 -13.74 -3.04 -19.46
C HIS A 54 -12.76 -4.19 -19.75
N ARG A 55 -13.24 -5.43 -19.82
CA ARG A 55 -12.39 -6.59 -20.11
C ARG A 55 -11.73 -6.43 -21.49
N GLY A 56 -10.42 -6.64 -21.53
CA GLY A 56 -9.59 -6.48 -22.72
C GLY A 56 -8.91 -5.11 -22.85
N GLU A 57 -9.27 -4.15 -21.99
CA GLU A 57 -8.57 -2.88 -21.86
C GLU A 57 -7.33 -3.01 -20.96
N LYS A 58 -6.35 -2.13 -21.16
CA LYS A 58 -5.15 -2.05 -20.31
C LYS A 58 -5.36 -0.98 -19.26
N ILE A 59 -5.76 -1.38 -18.06
CA ILE A 59 -6.13 -0.47 -16.98
C ILE A 59 -5.17 -0.62 -15.80
N LEU A 60 -4.74 0.51 -15.23
CA LEU A 60 -4.06 0.56 -13.93
C LEU A 60 -5.08 0.96 -12.87
N ASN A 61 -5.43 0.03 -11.98
CA ASN A 61 -6.26 0.31 -10.82
C ASN A 61 -5.38 0.57 -9.58
N VAL A 62 -5.54 1.74 -8.96
CA VAL A 62 -4.94 2.04 -7.65
C VAL A 62 -6.05 2.04 -6.60
N ILE A 63 -5.99 1.04 -5.72
CA ILE A 63 -7.07 0.72 -4.78
C ILE A 63 -6.60 1.05 -3.37
N MET A 64 -7.35 1.89 -2.66
CA MET A 64 -7.13 2.22 -1.26
C MET A 64 -8.29 1.67 -0.43
N THR A 65 -7.99 0.68 0.39
CA THR A 65 -8.91 0.01 1.33
C THR A 65 -9.15 0.86 2.58
N THR A 66 -10.19 0.54 3.35
CA THR A 66 -10.63 1.35 4.50
C THR A 66 -11.04 0.53 5.71
N SER A 67 -11.22 -0.79 5.58
CA SER A 67 -11.84 -1.57 6.65
C SER A 67 -10.92 -1.82 7.83
N ASN A 68 -9.60 -1.94 7.61
CA ASN A 68 -8.62 -2.03 8.68
C ASN A 68 -8.25 -0.65 9.25
N HIS A 69 -9.26 0.09 9.73
CA HIS A 69 -9.10 1.41 10.31
C HIS A 69 -10.09 1.62 11.47
N PRO A 70 -9.70 2.36 12.54
CA PRO A 70 -10.63 2.72 13.61
C PRO A 70 -11.92 3.37 13.07
N PRO A 71 -13.09 3.02 13.63
CA PRO A 71 -13.29 2.27 14.87
C PRO A 71 -13.39 0.74 14.71
N TYR A 72 -12.99 0.17 13.57
CA TYR A 72 -13.07 -1.28 13.32
C TYR A 72 -14.52 -1.80 13.44
N SER A 73 -15.40 -1.27 12.58
CA SER A 73 -16.86 -1.46 12.70
C SER A 73 -17.43 -2.61 11.85
N ILE A 74 -16.62 -3.34 11.09
CA ILE A 74 -17.10 -4.46 10.29
C ILE A 74 -17.50 -5.59 11.24
N ASN A 75 -18.65 -6.23 10.98
CA ASN A 75 -19.04 -7.44 11.69
C ASN A 75 -18.22 -8.62 11.18
N VAL A 76 -16.96 -8.68 11.59
CA VAL A 76 -16.00 -9.69 11.13
C VAL A 76 -16.43 -11.13 11.46
N ALA A 77 -17.23 -11.32 12.51
CA ALA A 77 -17.80 -12.63 12.84
C ALA A 77 -18.82 -13.10 11.79
N LYS A 78 -19.67 -12.20 11.28
CA LYS A 78 -20.60 -12.48 10.15
C LYS A 78 -19.83 -12.84 8.88
N GLU A 79 -18.64 -12.26 8.70
CA GLU A 79 -17.76 -12.50 7.56
C GLU A 79 -16.93 -13.79 7.70
N GLY A 80 -16.94 -14.43 8.88
CA GLY A 80 -16.30 -15.74 9.09
C GLY A 80 -15.06 -15.73 9.99
N TYR A 81 -14.73 -14.60 10.61
CA TYR A 81 -13.66 -14.52 11.60
C TYR A 81 -14.01 -15.35 12.84
N ASP A 82 -13.27 -16.43 13.06
CA ASP A 82 -13.39 -17.26 14.26
C ASP A 82 -12.38 -16.80 15.32
N VAL A 83 -12.86 -15.96 16.23
CA VAL A 83 -12.06 -15.43 17.35
C VAL A 83 -11.40 -16.53 18.19
N ASN A 84 -11.98 -17.73 18.26
CA ASN A 84 -11.43 -18.83 19.07
C ASN A 84 -10.15 -19.42 18.50
N LYS A 85 -9.88 -19.22 17.20
CA LYS A 85 -8.59 -19.59 16.58
C LYS A 85 -7.45 -18.65 16.97
N VAL A 86 -7.79 -17.45 17.42
CA VAL A 86 -6.83 -16.40 17.79
C VAL A 86 -6.66 -16.34 19.30
N LYS A 87 -7.77 -16.43 20.03
CA LYS A 87 -7.81 -16.43 21.49
C LYS A 87 -6.94 -17.55 22.06
N GLY A 88 -6.12 -17.24 23.06
CA GLY A 88 -5.15 -18.14 23.68
C GLY A 88 -3.89 -18.43 22.85
N HIS A 89 -3.79 -17.86 21.64
CA HIS A 89 -2.66 -18.08 20.71
C HIS A 89 -1.91 -16.78 20.38
N LEU A 90 -2.22 -15.69 21.07
CA LEU A 90 -1.53 -14.41 20.90
C LEU A 90 -0.15 -14.43 21.55
N PRO A 91 0.87 -13.81 20.93
CA PRO A 91 2.13 -13.51 21.60
C PRO A 91 1.89 -12.65 22.85
N ASP A 92 2.70 -12.84 23.90
CA ASP A 92 2.63 -12.07 25.16
C ASP A 92 2.75 -10.55 24.96
N THR A 93 3.30 -10.13 23.83
CA THR A 93 3.43 -8.71 23.43
C THR A 93 2.10 -8.08 23.04
N ILE A 94 1.06 -8.87 22.73
CA ILE A 94 -0.26 -8.39 22.34
C ILE A 94 -1.25 -8.68 23.47
N ALA A 95 -1.95 -7.65 23.95
CA ALA A 95 -2.96 -7.84 24.98
C ALA A 95 -4.19 -8.55 24.40
N GLU A 96 -4.64 -9.62 25.05
CA GLU A 96 -5.86 -10.34 24.64
C GLU A 96 -7.12 -9.66 25.23
N THR A 97 -7.49 -8.51 24.68
CA THR A 97 -8.77 -7.85 25.00
C THR A 97 -9.73 -7.94 23.82
N ASP A 98 -11.04 -7.78 24.06
CA ASP A 98 -12.03 -7.75 22.99
C ASP A 98 -11.72 -6.71 21.90
N LYS A 99 -11.10 -5.58 22.29
CA LYS A 99 -10.63 -4.57 21.35
C LYS A 99 -9.54 -5.13 20.44
N GLN A 100 -8.47 -5.70 20.99
CA GLN A 100 -7.37 -6.26 20.18
C GLN A 100 -7.84 -7.43 19.32
N LEU A 101 -8.71 -8.29 19.85
CA LEU A 101 -9.28 -9.41 19.10
C LEU A 101 -10.13 -8.93 17.91
N ASN A 102 -10.83 -7.80 18.06
CA ASN A 102 -11.58 -7.17 16.97
C ASN A 102 -10.65 -6.50 15.94
N GLU A 103 -9.60 -5.79 16.38
CA GLU A 103 -8.56 -5.21 15.51
C GLU A 103 -7.90 -6.31 14.65
N MET A 104 -7.55 -7.44 15.26
CA MET A 104 -7.04 -8.62 14.54
C MET A 104 -8.05 -9.21 13.56
N GLY A 105 -9.33 -9.22 13.92
CA GLY A 105 -10.40 -9.61 13.00
C GLY A 105 -10.46 -8.73 11.76
N HIS A 106 -10.12 -7.44 11.86
CA HIS A 106 -10.09 -6.53 10.72
C HIS A 106 -8.85 -6.69 9.86
N ILE A 107 -7.69 -7.02 10.46
CA ILE A 107 -6.51 -7.46 9.70
C ILE A 107 -6.84 -8.74 8.91
N TRP A 108 -7.48 -9.72 9.56
CA TRP A 108 -7.95 -10.95 8.92
C TRP A 108 -8.96 -10.65 7.80
N TYR A 109 -9.93 -9.78 8.06
CA TYR A 109 -10.97 -9.45 7.08
C TYR A 109 -10.37 -8.78 5.84
N ALA A 110 -9.48 -7.80 6.02
CA ALA A 110 -8.81 -7.13 4.91
C ALA A 110 -7.98 -8.10 4.06
N ASP A 111 -7.22 -9.00 4.69
CA ASP A 111 -6.48 -10.07 4.01
C ASP A 111 -7.42 -11.04 3.27
N HIS A 112 -8.46 -11.50 3.95
CA HIS A 112 -9.41 -12.48 3.43
C HIS A 112 -10.12 -11.99 2.17
N VAL A 113 -10.75 -10.81 2.21
CA VAL A 113 -11.55 -10.29 1.08
C VAL A 113 -10.66 -9.82 -0.08
N MET A 114 -9.45 -9.34 0.22
CA MET A 114 -8.44 -9.05 -0.81
C MET A 114 -7.98 -10.34 -1.50
N GLY A 115 -7.76 -11.42 -0.75
CA GLY A 115 -7.40 -12.73 -1.30
C GLY A 115 -8.49 -13.29 -2.21
N GLU A 116 -9.77 -13.19 -1.82
CA GLU A 116 -10.90 -13.58 -2.67
C GLU A 116 -10.97 -12.77 -3.96
N PHE A 117 -10.79 -11.45 -3.87
CA PHE A 117 -10.74 -10.56 -5.03
C PHE A 117 -9.61 -10.94 -5.98
N ILE A 118 -8.38 -11.06 -5.49
CA ILE A 118 -7.20 -11.41 -6.31
C ILE A 118 -7.41 -12.77 -6.99
N ALA A 119 -7.88 -13.79 -6.26
CA ALA A 119 -8.12 -15.11 -6.82
C ALA A 119 -9.19 -15.10 -7.92
N SER A 120 -10.25 -14.28 -7.75
CA SER A 120 -11.29 -14.11 -8.76
C SER A 120 -10.75 -13.41 -10.02
N GLU A 121 -10.02 -12.31 -9.85
CA GLU A 121 -9.49 -11.52 -10.96
C GLU A 121 -8.36 -12.24 -11.71
N GLU A 122 -7.48 -12.96 -11.01
CA GLU A 122 -6.46 -13.81 -11.65
C GLU A 122 -7.10 -14.92 -12.50
N LYS A 123 -8.21 -15.48 -12.04
CA LYS A 123 -8.96 -16.48 -12.82
C LYS A 123 -9.62 -15.86 -14.06
N ALA A 124 -10.13 -14.63 -13.95
CA ALA A 124 -10.76 -13.91 -15.05
C ALA A 124 -9.74 -13.42 -16.09
N ASP A 125 -8.59 -12.94 -15.64
CA ASP A 125 -7.47 -12.49 -16.46
C ASP A 125 -6.12 -12.99 -15.89
N PRO A 126 -5.60 -14.13 -16.40
CA PRO A 126 -4.30 -14.67 -15.97
C PRO A 126 -3.08 -13.81 -16.34
N SER A 127 -3.28 -12.69 -17.04
CA SER A 127 -2.22 -11.71 -17.33
C SER A 127 -2.17 -10.55 -16.33
N ALA A 128 -3.13 -10.46 -15.41
CA ALA A 128 -3.16 -9.44 -14.38
C ALA A 128 -1.90 -9.47 -13.49
N LEU A 129 -1.40 -8.29 -13.17
CA LEU A 129 -0.31 -8.06 -12.22
C LEU A 129 -0.88 -7.37 -10.98
N PHE A 130 -0.63 -7.94 -9.82
CA PHE A 130 -1.04 -7.40 -8.53
C PHE A 130 0.18 -6.89 -7.77
N VAL A 131 0.05 -5.69 -7.20
CA VAL A 131 1.01 -5.13 -6.25
C VAL A 131 0.28 -4.83 -4.97
N ILE A 132 0.65 -5.54 -3.90
CA ILE A 132 0.01 -5.45 -2.60
C ILE A 132 0.99 -4.79 -1.65
N THR A 133 0.59 -3.71 -0.99
CA THR A 133 1.43 -2.99 -0.04
C THR A 133 0.62 -2.37 1.08
N GLY A 134 1.23 -2.17 2.24
CA GLY A 134 0.70 -1.27 3.26
C GLY A 134 0.94 0.20 2.87
N ASP A 135 0.10 1.12 3.33
CA ASP A 135 0.33 2.56 3.22
C ASP A 135 1.29 3.06 4.30
N HIS A 136 1.16 2.51 5.52
CA HIS A 136 2.08 2.70 6.63
C HIS A 136 1.96 1.55 7.66
N SER A 137 2.93 1.45 8.56
CA SER A 137 2.83 0.63 9.77
C SER A 137 1.83 1.21 10.76
N GLU A 138 1.19 0.37 11.57
CA GLU A 138 0.19 0.81 12.54
C GLU A 138 0.75 1.83 13.54
N ARG A 139 0.00 2.90 13.79
CA ARG A 139 0.43 4.05 14.62
C ARG A 139 0.06 3.94 16.09
N PHE A 140 -0.53 2.83 16.51
CA PHE A 140 -0.99 2.60 17.88
C PHE A 140 -0.17 1.51 18.56
N THR A 141 -0.19 1.46 19.89
CA THR A 141 0.39 0.36 20.68
C THR A 141 -0.45 -0.90 20.52
N PHE A 142 -0.30 -1.54 19.36
CA PHE A 142 -0.89 -2.84 19.04
C PHE A 142 -0.12 -3.97 19.76
N ALA A 143 1.22 -3.88 19.71
CA ALA A 143 2.13 -4.73 20.47
C ALA A 143 3.03 -3.90 21.40
N ARG A 144 3.43 -4.50 22.53
CA ARG A 144 4.44 -3.94 23.44
C ARG A 144 5.84 -4.12 22.84
N GLU A 145 6.70 -3.12 23.05
CA GLU A 145 8.14 -3.20 22.76
C GLU A 145 8.47 -3.61 21.31
N VAL A 146 7.91 -2.88 20.36
CA VAL A 146 8.18 -3.08 18.92
C VAL A 146 9.44 -2.32 18.52
N SER A 147 10.41 -3.01 17.91
CA SER A 147 11.62 -2.40 17.39
C SER A 147 11.33 -1.45 16.21
N PRO A 148 12.13 -0.40 15.97
CA PRO A 148 11.86 0.58 14.91
C PRO A 148 11.68 -0.01 13.51
N ASN A 149 12.35 -1.13 13.20
CA ASN A 149 12.16 -1.86 11.95
C ASN A 149 10.75 -2.44 11.83
N VAL A 150 10.29 -3.19 12.83
CA VAL A 150 8.92 -3.73 12.82
C VAL A 150 7.89 -2.60 12.82
N ALA A 151 8.16 -1.52 13.54
CA ALA A 151 7.29 -0.35 13.60
C ALA A 151 7.32 0.55 12.35
N SER A 152 8.12 0.24 11.32
CA SER A 152 8.22 1.07 10.10
C SER A 152 8.19 0.28 8.79
N THR A 153 8.31 -1.05 8.83
CA THR A 153 8.21 -1.90 7.66
C THR A 153 6.75 -2.13 7.29
N ILE A 154 6.47 -2.09 5.99
CA ILE A 154 5.22 -2.48 5.37
C ILE A 154 5.48 -3.67 4.44
N PRO A 155 4.51 -4.55 4.22
CA PRO A 155 4.63 -5.58 3.19
C PRO A 155 4.68 -4.93 1.81
N ILE A 156 5.40 -5.56 0.88
CA ILE A 156 5.29 -5.31 -0.56
C ILE A 156 5.37 -6.65 -1.28
N ILE A 157 4.33 -6.98 -2.04
CA ILE A 157 4.22 -8.24 -2.77
C ILE A 157 3.90 -7.93 -4.22
N PHE A 158 4.78 -8.35 -5.12
CA PHE A 158 4.50 -8.43 -6.55
C PHE A 158 4.00 -9.84 -6.84
N TYR A 159 2.80 -9.96 -7.38
CA TYR A 159 2.14 -11.23 -7.62
C TYR A 159 1.51 -11.24 -9.02
N GLY A 160 1.75 -12.30 -9.77
CA GLY A 160 1.21 -12.47 -11.11
C GLY A 160 2.04 -13.43 -11.94
N ARG A 161 1.53 -13.75 -13.13
CA ARG A 161 2.18 -14.69 -14.04
C ARG A 161 3.55 -14.16 -14.48
N GLY A 162 4.59 -14.98 -14.31
CA GLY A 162 5.94 -14.66 -14.75
C GLY A 162 6.70 -13.73 -13.81
N ILE A 163 6.18 -13.44 -12.61
CA ILE A 163 6.97 -12.79 -11.56
C ILE A 163 7.95 -13.80 -10.96
N HIS A 164 9.22 -13.41 -10.88
CA HIS A 164 10.29 -14.26 -10.36
C HIS A 164 10.96 -13.63 -9.13
N LYS A 165 11.10 -14.41 -8.06
CA LYS A 165 11.66 -13.94 -6.78
C LYS A 165 13.15 -13.57 -6.86
N ASP A 166 13.89 -14.16 -7.79
CA ASP A 166 15.32 -13.94 -8.01
C ASP A 166 15.63 -12.65 -8.78
N TRP A 167 14.60 -11.88 -9.18
CA TRP A 167 14.77 -10.51 -9.66
C TRP A 167 15.16 -9.52 -8.56
N LEU A 168 14.86 -9.84 -7.31
CA LEU A 168 15.35 -9.08 -6.16
C LEU A 168 16.62 -9.74 -5.64
N ALA A 169 17.63 -8.91 -5.35
CA ALA A 169 18.84 -9.41 -4.73
C ALA A 169 18.55 -9.93 -3.31
N PRO A 170 19.35 -10.89 -2.80
CA PRO A 170 19.24 -11.31 -1.41
C PRO A 170 19.43 -10.10 -0.47
N ASN A 171 18.58 -10.00 0.56
CA ASN A 171 18.59 -8.90 1.54
C ASN A 171 18.36 -7.50 0.93
N THR A 172 17.70 -7.42 -0.22
CA THR A 172 17.27 -6.13 -0.78
C THR A 172 16.39 -5.38 0.21
N PHE A 173 16.67 -4.09 0.33
CA PHE A 173 15.83 -3.13 1.02
C PHE A 173 15.33 -2.08 0.03
N GLY A 174 14.14 -1.55 0.29
CA GLY A 174 13.46 -0.62 -0.59
C GLY A 174 12.63 0.40 0.18
N MET A 175 12.09 1.37 -0.55
CA MET A 175 11.12 2.35 -0.07
C MET A 175 9.93 2.44 -1.03
N SER A 176 8.77 2.87 -0.52
CA SER A 176 7.49 2.82 -1.26
C SER A 176 7.52 3.57 -2.59
N ILE A 177 8.33 4.62 -2.71
CA ILE A 177 8.45 5.40 -3.96
C ILE A 177 9.12 4.62 -5.11
N GLN A 178 9.77 3.49 -4.82
CA GLN A 178 10.32 2.58 -5.84
C GLN A 178 9.25 1.68 -6.48
N ILE A 179 8.01 1.65 -5.96
CA ILE A 179 6.91 0.84 -6.52
C ILE A 179 6.63 1.25 -7.97
N ILE A 180 6.49 2.55 -8.23
CA ILE A 180 6.15 3.09 -9.55
C ILE A 180 7.22 2.80 -10.61
N PRO A 181 8.53 3.08 -10.40
CA PRO A 181 9.55 2.72 -11.39
C PRO A 181 9.68 1.19 -11.57
N THR A 182 9.45 0.39 -10.52
CA THR A 182 9.40 -1.07 -10.64
C THR A 182 8.25 -1.53 -11.54
N LEU A 183 7.06 -0.95 -11.36
CA LEU A 183 5.92 -1.19 -12.24
C LEU A 183 6.22 -0.77 -13.68
N ALA A 184 6.82 0.41 -13.89
CA ALA A 184 7.17 0.91 -15.20
C ALA A 184 8.10 -0.06 -15.97
N GLU A 185 9.06 -0.68 -15.28
CA GLU A 185 9.93 -1.70 -15.88
C GLU A 185 9.23 -3.05 -16.09
N LEU A 186 8.31 -3.44 -15.21
CA LEU A 186 7.55 -4.70 -15.33
C LEU A 186 6.55 -4.68 -16.50
N VAL A 187 5.84 -3.57 -16.71
CA VAL A 187 4.78 -3.46 -17.73
C VAL A 187 5.20 -2.68 -18.97
N GLY A 188 6.35 -2.02 -18.91
CA GLY A 188 6.90 -1.19 -19.98
C GLY A 188 7.29 -2.00 -21.21
N ARG A 189 7.37 -1.33 -22.36
CA ARG A 189 7.83 -1.95 -23.61
C ARG A 189 9.35 -1.88 -23.72
N PRO A 190 10.01 -2.86 -24.36
CA PRO A 190 11.44 -2.76 -24.66
C PRO A 190 11.78 -1.45 -25.37
N GLY A 191 12.75 -0.71 -24.83
CA GLY A 191 13.17 0.60 -25.35
C GLY A 191 12.31 1.80 -24.91
N GLN A 192 11.23 1.58 -24.15
CA GLN A 192 10.49 2.66 -23.51
C GLN A 192 11.36 3.32 -22.42
N THR A 193 11.30 4.65 -22.33
CA THR A 193 12.01 5.43 -21.33
C THR A 193 11.03 5.99 -20.31
N TYR A 194 11.51 6.20 -19.08
CA TYR A 194 10.78 6.84 -18.00
C TYR A 194 11.75 7.62 -17.12
N GLU A 195 11.24 8.57 -16.34
CA GLU A 195 12.01 9.30 -15.33
C GLU A 195 11.43 9.02 -13.94
N ALA A 196 12.31 8.80 -12.96
CA ALA A 196 11.92 8.59 -11.57
C ALA A 196 12.96 9.23 -10.64
N MET A 197 12.51 9.62 -9.44
CA MET A 197 13.42 10.19 -8.43
C MET A 197 14.40 9.16 -7.86
N VAL A 198 14.03 7.89 -7.92
CA VAL A 198 14.79 6.73 -7.47
C VAL A 198 14.59 5.59 -8.47
N PRO A 199 15.55 4.68 -8.63
CA PRO A 199 15.39 3.56 -9.55
C PRO A 199 14.38 2.53 -9.02
N SER A 200 14.03 1.58 -9.88
CA SER A 200 13.22 0.41 -9.52
C SER A 200 13.88 -0.44 -8.43
N LEU A 201 13.09 -1.32 -7.80
CA LEU A 201 13.57 -2.30 -6.82
C LEU A 201 14.54 -3.34 -7.41
N PHE A 202 14.63 -3.43 -8.75
CA PHE A 202 15.62 -4.28 -9.42
C PHE A 202 17.04 -3.70 -9.35
N THR A 203 17.16 -2.42 -9.00
CA THR A 203 18.43 -1.75 -8.76
C THR A 203 18.55 -1.43 -7.27
N GLN A 204 19.56 -2.00 -6.62
CA GLN A 204 19.80 -1.75 -5.20
C GLN A 204 20.33 -0.32 -5.00
N GLU A 205 19.58 0.47 -4.24
CA GLU A 205 20.01 1.80 -3.78
C GLU A 205 21.07 1.70 -2.67
N GLU A 206 21.91 2.72 -2.55
CA GLU A 206 22.88 2.84 -1.45
C GLU A 206 22.20 2.98 -0.09
N PHE A 207 21.05 3.67 -0.06
CA PHE A 207 20.24 3.86 1.13
C PHE A 207 18.77 4.06 0.76
N VAL A 208 17.88 3.78 1.71
CA VAL A 208 16.45 4.07 1.64
C VAL A 208 16.02 4.83 2.88
N PHE A 209 14.92 5.56 2.79
CA PHE A 209 14.44 6.37 3.89
C PHE A 209 12.92 6.47 3.92
N ASN A 210 12.38 6.82 5.09
CA ASN A 210 10.99 7.23 5.24
C ASN A 210 10.91 8.63 5.88
N HIS A 211 9.83 8.98 6.56
CA HIS A 211 9.72 10.30 7.20
C HIS A 211 10.66 10.49 8.42
N ARG A 212 11.18 9.41 9.00
CA ARG A 212 11.95 9.41 10.26
C ARG A 212 13.26 8.63 10.18
N LEU A 213 13.26 7.50 9.50
CA LEU A 213 14.34 6.50 9.52
C LEU A 213 15.06 6.43 8.17
N TYR A 214 16.28 5.93 8.18
CA TYR A 214 17.01 5.49 7.00
C TYR A 214 17.69 4.14 7.24
N LEU A 215 17.91 3.40 6.16
CA LEU A 215 18.61 2.13 6.13
C LEU A 215 19.59 2.17 4.96
N ASP A 216 20.82 1.71 5.18
CA ASP A 216 21.86 1.61 4.15
C ASP A 216 22.47 0.19 4.15
N ASN A 217 23.52 0.02 3.36
CA ASN A 217 24.25 -1.24 3.23
C ASN A 217 24.88 -1.77 4.53
N SER A 218 24.89 -1.00 5.63
CA SER A 218 25.25 -1.52 6.95
C SER A 218 24.20 -2.48 7.51
N GLY A 219 22.99 -2.49 6.95
CA GLY A 219 21.85 -3.29 7.40
C GLY A 219 21.22 -2.77 8.71
N LYS A 220 21.63 -1.59 9.19
CA LYS A 220 21.12 -0.99 10.42
C LYS A 220 20.13 0.13 10.12
N LEU A 221 18.93 -0.01 10.65
CA LEU A 221 17.92 1.06 10.61
C LEU A 221 18.26 2.12 11.66
N MET A 222 18.37 3.37 11.22
CA MET A 222 18.82 4.50 12.04
C MET A 222 17.86 5.68 11.89
N GLU A 223 17.83 6.57 12.89
CA GLU A 223 17.07 7.82 12.79
C GLU A 223 17.79 8.83 11.89
N GLN A 224 17.01 9.56 11.09
CA GLN A 224 17.50 10.75 10.37
C GLN A 224 17.94 11.80 11.40
N GLY A 225 19.11 12.42 11.18
CA GLY A 225 19.63 13.43 12.09
C GLY A 225 21.13 13.65 11.93
N THR A 226 21.77 14.14 12.98
CA THR A 226 23.18 14.59 12.98
C THR A 226 24.21 13.50 12.67
N HIS A 227 23.85 12.23 12.85
CA HIS A 227 24.73 11.10 12.58
C HIS A 227 24.53 10.49 11.19
N MET A 228 23.53 10.97 10.43
CA MET A 228 23.30 10.55 9.06
C MET A 228 24.36 11.17 8.14
N PRO A 229 24.91 10.41 7.17
CA PRO A 229 25.80 10.98 6.17
C PRO A 229 25.19 12.20 5.47
N GLN A 230 25.95 13.29 5.37
CA GLN A 230 25.45 14.55 4.79
C GLN A 230 24.88 14.35 3.38
N ALA A 231 25.54 13.53 2.56
CA ALA A 231 25.07 13.22 1.20
C ALA A 231 23.66 12.61 1.19
N TYR A 232 23.33 11.73 2.13
CA TYR A 232 21.97 11.17 2.24
C TYR A 232 20.97 12.25 2.63
N GLY A 233 21.35 13.14 3.56
CA GLY A 233 20.52 14.28 3.95
C GLY A 233 20.22 15.23 2.79
N ASP A 234 21.21 15.52 1.95
CA ASP A 234 21.06 16.36 0.78
C ASP A 234 20.11 15.72 -0.26
N VAL A 235 20.25 14.42 -0.51
CA VAL A 235 19.33 13.66 -1.39
C VAL A 235 17.89 13.70 -0.87
N ILE A 236 17.67 13.39 0.40
CA ILE A 236 16.34 13.42 1.03
C ILE A 236 15.71 14.81 0.90
N LYS A 237 16.49 15.86 1.19
CA LYS A 237 16.03 17.24 1.08
C LYS A 237 15.64 17.58 -0.36
N ASN A 238 16.49 17.29 -1.33
CA ASN A 238 16.24 17.58 -2.74
C ASN A 238 14.98 16.87 -3.24
N MET A 239 14.77 15.59 -2.87
CA MET A 239 13.57 14.85 -3.24
C MET A 239 12.29 15.46 -2.65
N ARG A 240 12.32 15.88 -1.38
CA ARG A 240 11.19 16.56 -0.74
C ARG A 240 10.89 17.91 -1.38
N GLU A 241 11.92 18.68 -1.70
CA GLU A 241 11.78 19.97 -2.38
C GLU A 241 11.23 19.81 -3.81
N LEU A 242 11.72 18.83 -4.57
CA LEU A 242 11.23 18.53 -5.91
C LEU A 242 9.76 18.08 -5.88
N ALA A 243 9.38 17.21 -4.94
CA ALA A 243 8.00 16.77 -4.78
C ALA A 243 7.06 17.94 -4.45
N ALA A 244 7.45 18.81 -3.51
CA ALA A 244 6.67 20.00 -3.15
C ALA A 244 6.58 20.99 -4.32
N TRP A 245 7.67 21.16 -5.08
CA TRP A 245 7.72 22.01 -6.25
C TRP A 245 6.78 21.49 -7.35
N ARG A 246 6.80 20.18 -7.66
CA ARG A 246 5.89 19.59 -8.66
C ARG A 246 4.42 19.77 -8.29
N ILE A 247 4.05 19.61 -7.02
CA ILE A 247 2.66 19.87 -6.57
C ILE A 247 2.22 21.30 -6.87
N LYS A 248 3.12 22.27 -6.75
CA LYS A 248 2.81 23.70 -6.95
C LYS A 248 2.87 24.14 -8.41
N HIS A 249 3.77 23.56 -9.20
CA HIS A 249 4.12 24.03 -10.54
C HIS A 249 3.67 23.08 -11.67
N GLY A 250 3.15 21.89 -11.34
CA GLY A 250 2.78 20.88 -12.33
C GLY A 250 3.98 20.46 -13.18
N ASP A 251 3.74 20.22 -14.46
CA ASP A 251 4.77 19.79 -15.43
C ASP A 251 5.65 20.94 -15.97
N SER A 252 5.45 22.17 -15.48
CA SER A 252 6.15 23.35 -16.00
C SER A 252 7.58 23.46 -15.44
N ILE A 253 8.54 22.75 -16.05
CA ILE A 253 9.97 22.95 -15.77
C ILE A 253 10.38 24.33 -16.34
N GLN A 254 10.47 25.33 -15.46
CA GLN A 254 11.01 26.67 -15.78
C GLN A 254 12.53 26.70 -15.66
#